data_AF-A0A923CEA3-F1
#
_entry.id   AF-A0A923CEA3-F1
#
_cell.length_a   1.000
_cell.length_b   1.000
_cell.length_c   1.000
_cell.angle_alpha   90.00
_cell.angle_beta   90.00
_cell.angle_gamma   90.00
#
_symmetry.space_group_name_H-M   'P 1'
#
loop_
_entity.id
_entity.type
_entity.pdbx_description
1 polymer ?
#
loop_
_entity_poly.entity_id
_entity_poly.type
_entity_poly.pdbx_seq_one_letter_code
_entity_poly.pdbx_strand_id
1 'polypeptide(L)'
;MRMNRSLMLAGLAVCIAGGAIVNRMNYPLWQENFSPRKDSDLRGLSGDQLLIALAGFREMVAGILWVRADTFFDEGNYDAILPIIRLVTMLDPKQIDVYATGMWHIAYNFTDEQSRSDRRYIPSALALGAEGSKNNDYTYELFFETGWLWYHKIDDDYSNAAKWWEEANKRKDMQTARKNILAMAYLRDGNMSGAIEHYEELWNTARDNFAKNPNDFQARQNVDTLEVNLDNLLVRLAQRGNFAIENGTYDQYDYDTRPPYDVGFTAQVTVEDSKILRVEGTWNVQPVGTRVRIVLRDKDKPNLRPAALKWDQGTSVDLEPEKDMTFMQDGLFVKNQAFFRRIDMARDPTMYPFNSDNYVIEFYYNPRSAPPHIQDRFGFNGEGMTDKNYLNTEVRDGQRVIYAQLEISRDELLRQGEWATRTPVKRTIGFIPTGARNTEEVINVPGLRNDVQEGQ
;
A
#
# COMPACT_ATOMS: atom_id res chain seq x y z
N MET A 1 -42.76 -21.21 -34.61
CA MET A 1 -43.32 -22.27 -33.74
C MET A 1 -43.59 -21.64 -32.38
N ARG A 2 -44.86 -21.38 -32.01
CA ARG A 2 -45.19 -20.76 -30.70
C ARG A 2 -45.17 -21.85 -29.64
N MET A 3 -44.18 -21.82 -28.75
CA MET A 3 -44.07 -22.76 -27.64
C MET A 3 -45.28 -22.63 -26.71
N ASN A 4 -45.91 -23.75 -26.37
CA ASN A 4 -47.15 -23.76 -25.60
C ASN A 4 -46.88 -23.25 -24.17
N ARG A 5 -47.62 -22.22 -23.72
CA ARG A 5 -47.42 -21.58 -22.41
C ARG A 5 -47.45 -22.58 -21.25
N SER A 6 -48.27 -23.63 -21.36
CA SER A 6 -48.34 -24.71 -20.38
C SER A 6 -47.07 -25.56 -20.33
N LEU A 7 -46.39 -25.79 -21.46
CA LEU A 7 -45.10 -26.49 -21.50
C LEU A 7 -43.97 -25.64 -20.92
N MET A 8 -44.00 -24.32 -21.13
CA MET A 8 -43.06 -23.40 -20.48
C MET A 8 -43.26 -23.35 -18.97
N LEU A 9 -44.51 -23.29 -18.51
CA LEU A 9 -44.84 -23.30 -17.08
C LEU A 9 -44.49 -24.63 -16.42
N ALA A 10 -44.72 -25.75 -17.11
CA ALA A 10 -44.33 -27.08 -16.63
C ALA A 10 -42.79 -27.22 -16.57
N GLY A 11 -42.07 -26.76 -17.59
CA GLY A 11 -40.61 -26.71 -17.58
C GLY A 11 -40.06 -25.85 -16.44
N LEU A 12 -40.65 -24.67 -16.22
CA LEU A 12 -40.29 -23.79 -15.10
C LEU A 12 -40.56 -24.46 -13.74
N ALA A 13 -41.71 -25.12 -13.58
CA ALA A 13 -42.04 -25.85 -12.36
C ALA A 13 -41.07 -27.00 -12.08
N VAL A 14 -40.63 -27.72 -13.13
CA VAL A 14 -39.61 -28.77 -13.03
C VAL A 14 -38.25 -28.19 -12.67
N CYS A 15 -37.86 -27.05 -13.23
CA CYS A 15 -36.63 -26.36 -12.84
C CYS A 15 -36.67 -25.85 -11.39
N ILE A 16 -37.80 -25.31 -10.93
CA ILE A 16 -37.99 -24.85 -9.55
C ILE A 16 -37.97 -26.04 -8.58
N ALA A 17 -38.65 -27.14 -8.90
CA ALA A 17 -38.66 -28.35 -8.09
C ALA A 17 -37.28 -29.02 -8.05
N GLY A 18 -36.59 -29.10 -9.20
CA GLY A 18 -35.21 -29.60 -9.29
C GLY A 18 -34.25 -28.74 -8.47
N GLY A 19 -34.37 -27.41 -8.56
CA GLY A 19 -33.61 -26.46 -7.74
C GLY A 19 -33.86 -26.63 -6.24
N ALA A 20 -35.11 -26.87 -5.82
CA ALA A 20 -35.45 -27.10 -4.42
C ALA A 20 -34.87 -28.43 -3.88
N ILE A 21 -34.81 -29.47 -4.69
CA ILE A 21 -34.23 -30.77 -4.33
C ILE A 21 -32.71 -30.66 -4.21
N VAL A 22 -32.05 -30.06 -5.21
CA VAL A 22 -30.60 -29.79 -5.19
C VAL A 22 -30.25 -28.93 -3.97
N ASN A 23 -31.01 -27.88 -3.70
CA ASN A 23 -30.82 -27.03 -2.53
C ASN A 23 -30.98 -27.84 -1.23
N ARG A 24 -32.00 -28.68 -1.09
CA ARG A 24 -32.21 -29.51 0.11
C ARG A 24 -31.09 -30.53 0.35
N MET A 25 -30.50 -31.08 -0.72
CA MET A 25 -29.38 -32.01 -0.62
C MET A 25 -28.06 -31.31 -0.32
N ASN A 26 -27.84 -30.13 -0.91
CA ASN A 26 -26.61 -29.36 -0.72
C ASN A 26 -26.66 -28.46 0.52
N TYR A 27 -27.82 -28.20 1.12
CA TYR A 27 -27.97 -27.31 2.28
C TYR A 27 -27.15 -27.73 3.50
N PRO A 28 -27.05 -29.03 3.88
CA PRO A 28 -26.19 -29.45 4.98
C PRO A 28 -24.69 -29.24 4.68
N LEU A 29 -24.24 -29.63 3.47
CA LEU A 29 -22.88 -29.38 2.97
C LEU A 29 -22.57 -27.88 2.90
N TRP A 30 -23.57 -27.07 2.52
CA TRP A 30 -23.49 -25.63 2.47
C TRP A 30 -23.39 -25.02 3.87
N GLN A 31 -24.23 -25.44 4.82
CA GLN A 31 -24.17 -24.97 6.20
C GLN A 31 -22.81 -25.23 6.83
N GLU A 32 -22.24 -26.41 6.60
CA GLU A 32 -20.96 -26.82 7.15
C GLU A 32 -19.79 -26.04 6.54
N ASN A 33 -19.78 -25.82 5.22
CA ASN A 33 -18.59 -25.33 4.52
C ASN A 33 -18.67 -23.85 4.07
N PHE A 34 -19.88 -23.27 4.01
CA PHE A 34 -20.13 -22.02 3.28
C PHE A 34 -21.12 -21.05 3.97
N SER A 35 -21.66 -21.36 5.15
CA SER A 35 -22.56 -20.43 5.86
C SER A 35 -21.79 -19.29 6.55
N PRO A 36 -22.28 -18.03 6.51
CA PRO A 36 -21.69 -16.92 7.26
C PRO A 36 -21.71 -17.17 8.78
N ARG A 37 -20.66 -16.78 9.50
CA ARG A 37 -20.66 -16.80 10.98
C ARG A 37 -21.65 -15.75 11.52
N LYS A 38 -22.34 -16.09 12.62
CA LYS A 38 -23.57 -15.47 13.18
C LYS A 38 -23.62 -13.95 13.44
N ASP A 39 -22.63 -13.15 13.05
CA ASP A 39 -22.53 -11.72 13.42
C ASP A 39 -22.91 -10.72 12.29
N SER A 40 -23.54 -11.17 11.20
CA SER A 40 -24.04 -10.27 10.15
C SER A 40 -25.46 -9.78 10.49
N ASP A 41 -25.58 -8.61 11.13
CA ASP A 41 -26.87 -7.97 11.46
C ASP A 41 -27.54 -7.43 10.18
N LEU A 42 -28.41 -8.25 9.58
CA LEU A 42 -29.17 -7.94 8.37
C LEU A 42 -30.63 -7.63 8.71
N ARG A 43 -30.90 -6.44 9.25
CA ARG A 43 -32.27 -6.00 9.52
C ARG A 43 -32.76 -5.04 8.45
N GLY A 44 -33.79 -5.45 7.70
CA GLY A 44 -34.69 -4.52 7.03
C GLY A 44 -34.83 -4.67 5.52
N LEU A 45 -35.24 -5.85 5.06
CA LEU A 45 -36.04 -6.15 3.86
C LEU A 45 -36.28 -7.66 3.91
N SER A 46 -37.32 -8.21 3.28
CA SER A 46 -37.48 -9.67 3.16
C SER A 46 -36.47 -10.26 2.17
N GLY A 47 -35.18 -9.98 2.41
CA GLY A 47 -34.03 -10.53 1.72
C GLY A 47 -33.94 -12.04 1.93
N ASP A 48 -34.47 -12.57 3.03
CA ASP A 48 -34.52 -14.02 3.30
C ASP A 48 -35.29 -14.80 2.23
N GLN A 49 -36.36 -14.23 1.65
CA GLN A 49 -37.12 -14.91 0.59
C GLN A 49 -36.40 -14.87 -0.76
N LEU A 50 -35.65 -13.79 -1.03
CA LEU A 50 -34.79 -13.67 -2.22
C LEU A 50 -33.54 -14.56 -2.07
N LEU A 51 -32.96 -14.61 -0.87
CA LEU A 51 -31.81 -15.43 -0.47
C LEU A 51 -32.14 -16.92 -0.42
N ILE A 52 -33.36 -17.31 0.00
CA ILE A 52 -33.81 -18.71 -0.04
C ILE A 52 -34.03 -19.18 -1.49
N ALA A 53 -34.52 -18.31 -2.38
CA ALA A 53 -34.62 -18.59 -3.82
C ALA A 53 -33.26 -18.61 -4.52
N LEU A 54 -32.31 -17.78 -4.07
CA LEU A 54 -30.92 -17.71 -4.55
C LEU A 54 -29.98 -18.71 -3.85
N ALA A 55 -30.40 -19.40 -2.80
CA ALA A 55 -29.52 -20.28 -2.02
C ALA A 55 -28.91 -21.42 -2.86
N GLY A 56 -29.60 -21.88 -3.91
CA GLY A 56 -29.04 -22.85 -4.85
C GLY A 56 -28.14 -22.26 -5.95
N PHE A 57 -28.09 -20.93 -6.09
CA PHE A 57 -27.49 -20.23 -7.23
C PHE A 57 -26.64 -19.01 -6.84
N ARG A 58 -26.41 -18.74 -5.55
CA ARG A 58 -25.74 -17.52 -5.06
C ARG A 58 -24.34 -17.37 -5.65
N GLU A 59 -23.59 -18.46 -5.75
CA GLU A 59 -22.25 -18.53 -6.34
C GLU A 59 -22.30 -18.27 -7.85
N MET A 60 -23.30 -18.82 -8.54
CA MET A 60 -23.51 -18.54 -9.96
C MET A 60 -23.85 -17.07 -10.20
N VAL A 61 -24.72 -16.48 -9.36
CA VAL A 61 -25.06 -15.06 -9.45
C VAL A 61 -23.85 -14.19 -9.10
N ALA A 62 -23.08 -14.55 -8.07
CA ALA A 62 -21.81 -13.94 -7.72
C ALA A 62 -20.84 -13.96 -8.92
N GLY A 63 -20.69 -15.10 -9.58
CA GLY A 63 -19.88 -15.23 -10.79
C GLY A 63 -20.36 -14.35 -11.95
N ILE A 64 -21.68 -14.30 -12.21
CA ILE A 64 -22.25 -13.43 -13.26
C ILE A 64 -22.02 -11.95 -12.92
N LEU A 65 -22.22 -11.56 -11.66
CA LEU A 65 -21.98 -10.20 -11.19
C LEU A 65 -20.51 -9.82 -11.33
N TRP A 66 -19.59 -10.73 -10.99
CA TRP A 66 -18.16 -10.49 -11.12
C TRP A 66 -17.70 -10.38 -12.58
N VAL A 67 -18.21 -11.23 -13.47
CA VAL A 67 -17.96 -11.08 -14.91
C VAL A 67 -18.47 -9.74 -15.44
N ARG A 68 -19.55 -9.19 -14.89
CA ARG A 68 -20.00 -7.83 -15.23
C ARG A 68 -19.14 -6.74 -14.61
N ALA A 69 -18.50 -7.00 -13.47
CA ALA A 69 -17.56 -6.06 -12.87
C ALA A 69 -16.37 -5.77 -13.80
N ASP A 70 -15.96 -6.76 -14.60
CA ASP A 70 -14.90 -6.65 -15.60
C ASP A 70 -15.09 -5.47 -16.55
N THR A 71 -16.31 -5.30 -17.07
CA THR A 71 -16.64 -4.15 -17.94
C THR A 71 -16.46 -2.81 -17.24
N PHE A 72 -16.80 -2.73 -15.94
CA PHE A 72 -16.59 -1.49 -15.19
C PHE A 72 -15.11 -1.26 -14.85
N PHE A 73 -14.31 -2.32 -14.66
CA PHE A 73 -12.86 -2.19 -14.49
C PHE A 73 -12.21 -1.63 -15.76
N ASP A 74 -12.60 -2.16 -16.94
CA ASP A 74 -12.12 -1.72 -18.24
C ASP A 74 -12.51 -0.26 -18.55
N GLU A 75 -13.74 0.12 -18.19
CA GLU A 75 -14.25 1.49 -18.38
C GLU A 75 -13.71 2.49 -17.35
N GLY A 76 -13.02 2.03 -16.30
CA GLY A 76 -12.52 2.86 -15.21
C GLY A 76 -13.62 3.42 -14.29
N ASN A 77 -14.83 2.87 -14.35
CA ASN A 77 -15.96 3.30 -13.52
C ASN A 77 -15.94 2.63 -12.15
N TYR A 78 -14.92 2.95 -11.34
CA TYR A 78 -14.66 2.26 -10.08
C TYR A 78 -15.77 2.44 -9.03
N ASP A 79 -16.51 3.56 -9.04
CA ASP A 79 -17.63 3.79 -8.14
C ASP A 79 -18.75 2.74 -8.31
N ALA A 80 -19.01 2.32 -9.56
CA ALA A 80 -20.00 1.30 -9.86
C ALA A 80 -19.58 -0.11 -9.41
N ILE A 81 -18.28 -0.32 -9.16
CA ILE A 81 -17.69 -1.61 -8.81
C ILE A 81 -17.84 -1.88 -7.31
N LEU A 82 -17.75 -0.85 -6.47
CA LEU A 82 -17.80 -1.01 -5.01
C LEU A 82 -19.03 -1.81 -4.55
N PRO A 83 -20.27 -1.51 -5.00
CA PRO A 83 -21.44 -2.29 -4.62
C PRO A 83 -21.39 -3.73 -5.15
N ILE A 84 -20.78 -3.96 -6.32
CA ILE A 84 -20.64 -5.30 -6.92
C ILE A 84 -19.68 -6.14 -6.09
N ILE A 85 -18.51 -5.61 -5.73
CA ILE A 85 -17.55 -6.28 -4.84
C ILE A 85 -18.27 -6.69 -3.56
N ARG A 86 -18.96 -5.75 -2.91
CA ARG A 86 -19.64 -6.07 -1.64
C ARG A 86 -20.71 -7.14 -1.81
N LEU A 87 -21.56 -7.01 -2.82
CA LEU A 87 -22.62 -7.97 -3.09
C LEU A 87 -22.06 -9.36 -3.37
N VAL A 88 -21.00 -9.46 -4.19
CA VAL A 88 -20.35 -10.73 -4.49
C VAL A 88 -19.75 -11.35 -3.23
N THR A 89 -19.02 -10.59 -2.40
CA THR A 89 -18.47 -11.11 -1.14
C THR A 89 -19.53 -11.56 -0.13
N MET A 90 -20.73 -10.95 -0.17
CA MET A 90 -21.86 -11.38 0.66
C MET A 90 -22.53 -12.66 0.12
N LEU A 91 -22.60 -12.80 -1.21
CA LEU A 91 -23.22 -13.96 -1.88
C LEU A 91 -22.29 -15.18 -1.87
N ASP A 92 -21.00 -14.99 -2.06
CA ASP A 92 -19.96 -16.02 -2.04
C ASP A 92 -18.77 -15.57 -1.17
N PRO A 93 -18.85 -15.78 0.15
CA PRO A 93 -17.77 -15.41 1.08
C PRO A 93 -16.46 -16.18 0.88
N LYS A 94 -16.48 -17.25 0.07
CA LYS A 94 -15.31 -18.07 -0.23
C LYS A 94 -14.57 -17.62 -1.51
N GLN A 95 -15.08 -16.59 -2.18
CA GLN A 95 -14.52 -16.08 -3.42
C GLN A 95 -13.25 -15.24 -3.19
N ILE A 96 -12.10 -15.91 -3.12
CA ILE A 96 -10.79 -15.30 -2.86
C ILE A 96 -10.46 -14.19 -3.84
N ASP A 97 -10.70 -14.40 -5.14
CA ASP A 97 -10.30 -13.46 -6.19
C ASP A 97 -10.99 -12.10 -6.06
N VAL A 98 -12.24 -12.09 -5.60
CA VAL A 98 -13.03 -10.86 -5.41
C VAL A 98 -12.55 -10.10 -4.19
N TYR A 99 -12.21 -10.80 -3.10
CA TYR A 99 -11.59 -10.16 -1.94
C TYR A 99 -10.23 -9.56 -2.32
N ALA A 100 -9.34 -10.35 -2.93
CA ALA A 100 -7.99 -9.91 -3.31
C ALA A 100 -8.03 -8.74 -4.30
N THR A 101 -8.75 -8.90 -5.42
CA THR A 101 -8.86 -7.89 -6.48
C THR A 101 -9.63 -6.67 -6.00
N GLY A 102 -10.73 -6.88 -5.26
CA GLY A 102 -11.54 -5.79 -4.70
C GLY A 102 -10.74 -4.91 -3.72
N MET A 103 -9.99 -5.52 -2.80
CA MET A 103 -9.06 -4.80 -1.92
C MET A 103 -8.08 -3.93 -2.71
N TRP A 104 -7.47 -4.52 -3.74
CA TRP A 104 -6.50 -3.83 -4.57
C TRP A 104 -7.15 -2.64 -5.29
N HIS A 105 -8.31 -2.80 -5.92
CA HIS A 105 -8.98 -1.67 -6.58
C HIS A 105 -9.40 -0.56 -5.61
N ILE A 106 -9.99 -0.92 -4.47
CA ILE A 106 -10.39 0.03 -3.42
C ILE A 106 -9.18 0.85 -2.95
N ALA A 107 -8.05 0.20 -2.69
CA ALA A 107 -6.87 0.91 -2.20
C ALA A 107 -6.13 1.70 -3.29
N TYR A 108 -6.08 1.22 -4.54
CA TYR A 108 -5.17 1.75 -5.57
C TYR A 108 -5.84 2.62 -6.64
N ASN A 109 -7.06 2.32 -7.06
CA ASN A 109 -7.57 2.81 -8.35
C ASN A 109 -8.56 3.98 -8.26
N PHE A 110 -9.03 4.32 -7.06
CA PHE A 110 -9.74 5.57 -6.82
C PHE A 110 -8.72 6.70 -6.82
N THR A 111 -8.40 7.25 -7.99
CA THR A 111 -7.34 8.26 -8.16
C THR A 111 -7.89 9.60 -8.62
N ASP A 112 -7.19 10.66 -8.27
CA ASP A 112 -7.37 11.96 -8.92
C ASP A 112 -6.79 12.02 -10.34
N GLU A 113 -6.95 13.17 -11.01
CA GLU A 113 -6.43 13.39 -12.36
C GLU A 113 -4.90 13.28 -12.49
N GLN A 114 -4.16 13.34 -11.39
CA GLN A 114 -2.70 13.13 -11.38
C GLN A 114 -2.32 11.69 -10.96
N SER A 115 -3.29 10.78 -10.99
CA SER A 115 -3.14 9.35 -10.65
C SER A 115 -2.70 9.10 -9.21
N ARG A 116 -3.03 10.00 -8.28
CA ARG A 116 -2.81 9.78 -6.84
C ARG A 116 -4.05 9.11 -6.26
N SER A 117 -3.85 7.94 -5.68
CA SER A 117 -4.93 7.18 -5.03
C SER A 117 -5.45 7.87 -3.77
N ASP A 118 -6.76 7.83 -3.58
CA ASP A 118 -7.45 8.33 -2.41
C ASP A 118 -7.21 7.42 -1.21
N ARG A 119 -6.41 7.93 -0.29
CA ARG A 119 -5.96 7.20 0.90
C ARG A 119 -7.10 6.93 1.88
N ARG A 120 -8.23 7.62 1.73
CA ARG A 120 -9.42 7.44 2.57
C ARG A 120 -10.12 6.10 2.36
N TYR A 121 -9.85 5.42 1.23
CA TYR A 121 -10.37 4.07 0.96
C TYR A 121 -9.52 2.94 1.53
N ILE A 122 -8.29 3.22 1.99
CA ILE A 122 -7.40 2.17 2.53
C ILE A 122 -8.01 1.44 3.74
N PRO A 123 -8.64 2.11 4.73
CA PRO A 123 -9.31 1.42 5.83
C PRO A 123 -10.37 0.42 5.35
N SER A 124 -11.16 0.79 4.32
CA SER A 124 -12.17 -0.07 3.71
C SER A 124 -11.56 -1.31 3.05
N ALA A 125 -10.44 -1.14 2.33
CA ALA A 125 -9.70 -2.25 1.74
C ALA A 125 -9.14 -3.19 2.82
N LEU A 126 -8.57 -2.64 3.90
CA LEU A 126 -8.07 -3.45 5.01
C LEU A 126 -9.20 -4.23 5.71
N ALA A 127 -10.36 -3.61 5.93
CA ALA A 127 -11.53 -4.28 6.49
C ALA A 127 -12.02 -5.42 5.58
N LEU A 128 -12.04 -5.20 4.26
CA LEU A 128 -12.39 -6.22 3.27
C LEU A 128 -11.39 -7.40 3.31
N GLY A 129 -10.09 -7.11 3.44
CA GLY A 129 -9.04 -8.13 3.60
C GLY A 129 -9.13 -8.93 4.87
N ALA A 130 -9.41 -8.27 5.99
CA ALA A 130 -9.62 -8.93 7.26
C ALA A 130 -10.86 -9.84 7.24
N GLU A 131 -11.97 -9.37 6.65
CA GLU A 131 -13.19 -10.17 6.44
C GLU A 131 -12.89 -11.38 5.55
N GLY A 132 -12.24 -11.16 4.41
CA GLY A 132 -11.87 -12.20 3.47
C GLY A 132 -10.96 -13.25 4.10
N SER A 133 -9.93 -12.82 4.83
CA SER A 133 -9.00 -13.71 5.56
C SER A 133 -9.70 -14.56 6.61
N LYS A 134 -10.70 -13.99 7.32
CA LYS A 134 -11.53 -14.74 8.28
C LYS A 134 -12.42 -15.77 7.58
N ASN A 135 -12.94 -15.44 6.40
CA ASN A 135 -13.79 -16.35 5.63
C ASN A 135 -12.99 -17.44 4.90
N ASN A 136 -11.71 -17.20 4.60
CA ASN A 136 -10.84 -18.09 3.83
C ASN A 136 -9.56 -18.45 4.60
N ASP A 137 -9.70 -18.88 5.84
CA ASP A 137 -8.59 -19.20 6.75
C ASP A 137 -7.72 -20.39 6.32
N TYR A 138 -8.19 -21.18 5.34
CA TYR A 138 -7.52 -22.35 4.79
C TYR A 138 -6.43 -22.03 3.77
N THR A 139 -6.41 -20.81 3.23
CA THR A 139 -5.42 -20.37 2.22
C THR A 139 -4.58 -19.22 2.71
N TYR A 140 -3.33 -19.13 2.23
CA TYR A 140 -2.45 -18.01 2.54
C TYR A 140 -2.84 -16.70 1.83
N GLU A 141 -3.54 -16.76 0.68
CA GLU A 141 -3.59 -15.67 -0.30
C GLU A 141 -4.12 -14.37 0.32
N LEU A 142 -5.27 -14.39 1.02
CA LEU A 142 -5.85 -13.16 1.57
C LEU A 142 -5.04 -12.55 2.72
N PHE A 143 -4.32 -13.37 3.49
CA PHE A 143 -3.38 -12.86 4.49
C PHE A 143 -2.18 -12.21 3.80
N PHE A 144 -1.70 -12.81 2.72
CA PHE A 144 -0.61 -12.25 1.93
C PHE A 144 -0.98 -10.92 1.28
N GLU A 145 -2.13 -10.86 0.61
CA GLU A 145 -2.61 -9.65 -0.07
C GLU A 145 -2.95 -8.52 0.93
N THR A 146 -3.51 -8.86 2.09
CA THR A 146 -3.72 -7.87 3.16
C THR A 146 -2.37 -7.33 3.68
N GLY A 147 -1.38 -8.20 3.89
CA GLY A 147 -0.02 -7.79 4.24
C GLY A 147 0.66 -6.94 3.15
N TRP A 148 0.35 -7.19 1.88
CA TRP A 148 0.85 -6.39 0.76
C TRP A 148 0.34 -4.95 0.78
N LEU A 149 -0.92 -4.71 1.19
CA LEU A 149 -1.42 -3.34 1.38
C LEU A 149 -0.59 -2.57 2.41
N TRP A 150 -0.28 -3.19 3.55
CA TRP A 150 0.61 -2.60 4.56
C TRP A 150 2.01 -2.35 4.02
N TYR A 151 2.61 -3.37 3.39
CA TYR A 151 3.98 -3.32 2.93
C TYR A 151 4.22 -2.29 1.82
N HIS A 152 3.31 -2.20 0.86
CA HIS A 152 3.51 -1.45 -0.38
C HIS A 152 2.62 -0.21 -0.48
N LYS A 153 1.32 -0.32 -0.19
CA LYS A 153 0.40 0.80 -0.42
C LYS A 153 0.50 1.87 0.65
N ILE A 154 0.42 1.41 1.90
CA ILE A 154 0.55 2.24 3.10
C ILE A 154 2.00 2.71 3.22
N ASP A 155 2.95 1.80 2.95
CA ASP A 155 4.38 2.08 3.00
C ASP A 155 4.80 2.72 4.34
N ASP A 156 4.22 2.18 5.40
CA ASP A 156 4.36 2.61 6.79
C ASP A 156 3.83 1.46 7.68
N ASP A 157 4.06 1.53 8.99
CA ASP A 157 3.56 0.53 9.95
C ASP A 157 3.87 -0.95 9.55
N TYR A 158 5.12 -1.23 9.14
CA TYR A 158 5.52 -2.53 8.61
C TYR A 158 5.33 -3.72 9.57
N SER A 159 5.21 -3.47 10.87
CA SER A 159 4.83 -4.49 11.86
C SER A 159 3.51 -5.17 11.48
N ASN A 160 2.54 -4.43 10.93
CA ASN A 160 1.30 -5.04 10.44
C ASN A 160 1.55 -5.90 9.20
N ALA A 161 2.41 -5.46 8.27
CA ALA A 161 2.79 -6.28 7.12
C ALA A 161 3.44 -7.60 7.57
N ALA A 162 4.38 -7.54 8.51
CA ALA A 162 5.04 -8.70 9.08
C ALA A 162 4.02 -9.66 9.72
N LYS A 163 3.11 -9.17 10.58
CA LYS A 163 2.06 -9.98 11.23
C LYS A 163 1.16 -10.69 10.21
N TRP A 164 0.71 -9.99 9.18
CA TRP A 164 -0.13 -10.59 8.13
C TRP A 164 0.62 -11.67 7.34
N TRP A 165 1.91 -11.46 7.06
CA TRP A 165 2.72 -12.45 6.36
C TRP A 165 3.20 -13.61 7.24
N GLU A 166 3.42 -13.41 8.53
CA GLU A 166 3.60 -14.50 9.51
C GLU A 166 2.40 -15.44 9.50
N GLU A 167 1.19 -14.87 9.54
CA GLU A 167 -0.04 -15.61 9.39
C GLU A 167 -0.05 -16.37 8.03
N ALA A 168 0.19 -15.68 6.91
CA ALA A 168 0.25 -16.33 5.59
C ALA A 168 1.22 -17.53 5.56
N ASN A 169 2.40 -17.41 6.17
CA ASN A 169 3.43 -18.45 6.21
C ASN A 169 3.03 -19.70 6.99
N LYS A 170 2.04 -19.62 7.89
CA LYS A 170 1.49 -20.78 8.62
C LYS A 170 0.67 -21.72 7.74
N ARG A 171 0.23 -21.28 6.56
CA ARG A 171 -0.68 -22.06 5.70
C ARG A 171 0.10 -23.02 4.79
N LYS A 172 -0.48 -24.20 4.57
CA LYS A 172 0.18 -25.30 3.86
C LYS A 172 0.34 -25.03 2.36
N ASP A 173 -0.54 -24.22 1.79
CA ASP A 173 -0.56 -23.85 0.37
C ASP A 173 0.33 -22.63 0.06
N MET A 174 1.00 -22.05 1.06
CA MET A 174 1.92 -20.92 0.88
C MET A 174 3.05 -21.25 -0.09
N GLN A 175 3.11 -20.50 -1.19
CA GLN A 175 4.12 -20.69 -2.24
C GLN A 175 5.53 -20.43 -1.70
N THR A 176 6.47 -21.33 -2.01
CA THR A 176 7.88 -21.23 -1.57
C THR A 176 8.50 -19.87 -1.88
N ALA A 177 8.29 -19.35 -3.09
CA ALA A 177 8.84 -18.05 -3.49
C ALA A 177 8.29 -16.88 -2.66
N ARG A 178 7.00 -16.92 -2.26
CA ARG A 178 6.38 -15.84 -1.45
C ARG A 178 6.87 -15.85 0.00
N LYS A 179 7.35 -16.99 0.53
CA LYS A 179 7.86 -17.09 1.92
C LYS A 179 9.06 -16.17 2.18
N ASN A 180 9.87 -15.93 1.14
CA ASN A 180 11.07 -15.09 1.22
C ASN A 180 10.78 -13.63 1.56
N ILE A 181 9.56 -13.15 1.29
CA ILE A 181 9.19 -11.74 1.40
C ILE A 181 8.96 -11.35 2.87
N LEU A 182 8.66 -12.30 3.76
CA LEU A 182 8.50 -12.02 5.20
C LEU A 182 9.80 -11.46 5.82
N ALA A 183 10.97 -11.97 5.43
CA ALA A 183 12.24 -11.40 5.87
C ALA A 183 12.37 -9.91 5.45
N MET A 184 11.88 -9.53 4.27
CA MET A 184 11.88 -8.13 3.84
C MET A 184 10.92 -7.27 4.68
N ALA A 185 9.76 -7.80 5.08
CA ALA A 185 8.90 -7.10 6.03
C ALA A 185 9.57 -6.93 7.39
N TYR A 186 10.26 -7.95 7.91
CA TYR A 186 11.03 -7.83 9.16
C TYR A 186 12.10 -6.75 9.08
N LEU A 187 12.86 -6.67 7.98
CA LEU A 187 13.84 -5.59 7.79
C LEU A 187 13.18 -4.21 7.78
N ARG A 188 12.05 -4.07 7.09
CA ARG A 188 11.27 -2.81 7.09
C ARG A 188 10.58 -2.54 8.43
N ASP A 189 10.35 -3.55 9.26
CA ASP A 189 9.87 -3.36 10.63
C ASP A 189 11.01 -3.01 11.60
N GLY A 190 12.26 -3.12 11.17
CA GLY A 190 13.43 -2.93 12.02
C GLY A 190 13.78 -4.16 12.85
N ASN A 191 13.20 -5.33 12.53
CA ASN A 191 13.51 -6.61 13.14
C ASN A 191 14.59 -7.35 12.33
N MET A 192 15.86 -6.93 12.45
CA MET A 192 16.95 -7.54 11.70
C MET A 192 17.19 -9.00 12.09
N SER A 193 17.14 -9.32 13.38
CA SER A 193 17.34 -10.69 13.87
C SER A 193 16.26 -11.63 13.32
N GLY A 194 14.98 -11.22 13.35
CA GLY A 194 13.89 -12.01 12.79
C GLY A 194 14.01 -12.23 11.29
N ALA A 195 14.56 -11.27 10.53
CA ALA A 195 14.86 -11.46 9.11
C ALA A 195 15.94 -12.52 8.87
N ILE A 196 17.01 -12.52 9.68
CA ILE A 196 18.07 -13.53 9.62
C ILE A 196 17.52 -14.91 9.98
N GLU A 197 16.86 -15.02 11.14
CA GLU A 197 16.28 -16.27 11.64
C GLU A 197 15.31 -16.89 10.63
N HIS A 198 14.45 -16.08 10.01
CA HIS A 198 13.50 -16.54 8.99
C HIS A 198 14.22 -17.07 7.73
N TYR A 199 15.26 -16.37 7.25
CA TYR A 199 16.04 -16.87 6.12
C TYR A 199 16.82 -18.13 6.45
N GLU A 200 17.39 -18.23 7.66
CA GLU A 200 18.07 -19.44 8.13
C GLU A 200 17.12 -20.63 8.21
N GLU A 201 15.90 -20.46 8.73
CA GLU A 201 14.88 -21.50 8.77
C GLU A 201 14.52 -22.00 7.37
N LEU A 202 14.24 -21.06 6.44
CA LEU A 202 13.93 -21.39 5.05
C LEU A 202 15.10 -22.10 4.37
N TRP A 203 16.33 -21.62 4.55
CA TRP A 203 17.52 -22.19 3.94
C TRP A 203 17.80 -23.60 4.47
N ASN A 204 17.72 -23.81 5.79
CA ASN A 204 17.88 -25.13 6.40
C ASN A 204 16.82 -26.11 5.86
N THR A 205 15.56 -25.69 5.79
CA THR A 205 14.46 -26.49 5.22
C THR A 205 14.69 -26.82 3.76
N ALA A 206 15.15 -25.85 2.95
CA ALA A 206 15.46 -26.06 1.55
C ALA A 206 16.62 -27.04 1.37
N ARG A 207 17.67 -26.93 2.18
CA ARG A 207 18.83 -27.82 2.17
C ARG A 207 18.44 -29.26 2.51
N ASP A 208 17.59 -29.45 3.52
CA ASP A 208 17.09 -30.78 3.90
C ASP A 208 16.23 -31.41 2.79
N ASN A 209 15.43 -30.59 2.09
CA ASN A 209 14.64 -31.04 0.94
C ASN A 209 15.53 -31.42 -0.25
N PHE A 210 16.56 -30.61 -0.55
CA PHE A 210 17.53 -30.91 -1.60
C PHE A 210 18.36 -32.17 -1.28
N ALA A 211 18.77 -32.36 -0.02
CA ALA A 211 19.50 -33.56 0.40
C ALA A 211 18.69 -34.85 0.20
N LYS A 212 17.36 -34.79 0.36
CA LYS A 212 16.46 -35.92 0.08
C LYS A 212 16.31 -36.19 -1.43
N ASN A 213 16.39 -35.15 -2.26
CA ASN A 213 16.23 -35.24 -3.71
C ASN A 213 17.33 -34.47 -4.47
N PRO A 214 18.59 -34.96 -4.50
CA PRO A 214 19.73 -34.19 -5.04
C PRO A 214 19.67 -33.89 -6.54
N ASN A 215 18.82 -34.60 -7.29
CA ASN A 215 18.63 -34.39 -8.72
C ASN A 215 17.47 -33.44 -9.05
N ASP A 216 16.75 -32.93 -8.05
CA ASP A 216 15.67 -31.98 -8.24
C ASP A 216 16.22 -30.57 -8.46
N PHE A 217 16.07 -30.08 -9.70
CA PHE A 217 16.50 -28.74 -10.10
C PHE A 217 15.81 -27.63 -9.31
N GLN A 218 14.51 -27.77 -9.00
CA GLN A 218 13.77 -26.75 -8.25
C GLN A 218 14.25 -26.69 -6.80
N ALA A 219 14.52 -27.85 -6.19
CA ALA A 219 15.06 -27.91 -4.84
C ALA A 219 16.45 -27.25 -4.76
N ARG A 220 17.33 -27.52 -5.74
CA ARG A 220 18.64 -26.86 -5.83
C ARG A 220 18.51 -25.35 -5.99
N GLN A 221 17.69 -24.89 -6.94
CA GLN A 221 17.49 -23.47 -7.19
C GLN A 221 17.00 -22.73 -5.93
N ASN A 222 16.13 -23.37 -5.15
CA ASN A 222 15.63 -22.78 -3.91
C ASN A 222 16.74 -22.62 -2.85
N VAL A 223 17.61 -23.62 -2.69
CA VAL A 223 18.78 -23.52 -1.81
C VAL A 223 19.70 -22.39 -2.25
N ASP A 224 20.11 -22.38 -3.52
CA ASP A 224 21.01 -21.37 -4.08
C ASP A 224 20.42 -19.95 -3.90
N THR A 225 19.11 -19.79 -4.11
CA THR A 225 18.43 -18.50 -3.93
C THR A 225 18.43 -18.03 -2.47
N LEU A 226 18.14 -18.94 -1.54
CA LEU A 226 18.08 -18.63 -0.12
C LEU A 226 19.47 -18.35 0.47
N GLU A 227 20.48 -19.09 0.04
CA GLU A 227 21.88 -18.86 0.40
C GLU A 227 22.33 -17.46 -0.03
N VAL A 228 22.12 -17.11 -1.30
CA VAL A 228 22.45 -15.78 -1.83
C VAL A 228 21.69 -14.66 -1.10
N ASN A 229 20.42 -14.86 -0.76
CA ASN A 229 19.64 -13.86 -0.03
C ASN A 229 20.17 -13.66 1.40
N LEU A 230 20.48 -14.75 2.10
CA LEU A 230 21.02 -14.71 3.46
C LEU A 230 22.42 -14.08 3.47
N ASP A 231 23.30 -14.49 2.56
CA ASP A 231 24.66 -13.93 2.44
C ASP A 231 24.60 -12.42 2.17
N ASN A 232 23.79 -11.99 1.20
CA ASN A 232 23.62 -10.57 0.90
C ASN A 232 23.06 -9.79 2.09
N LEU A 233 22.14 -10.38 2.85
CA LEU A 233 21.62 -9.76 4.06
C LEU A 233 22.72 -9.57 5.10
N LEU A 234 23.47 -10.63 5.42
CA LEU A 234 24.54 -10.60 6.42
C LEU A 234 25.63 -9.59 6.04
N VAL A 235 26.04 -9.57 4.77
CA VAL A 235 27.02 -8.60 4.26
C VAL A 235 26.51 -7.17 4.45
N ARG A 236 25.26 -6.88 4.07
CA ARG A 236 24.68 -5.54 4.23
C ARG A 236 24.56 -5.12 5.68
N LEU A 237 24.11 -6.02 6.56
CA LEU A 237 24.01 -5.74 8.00
C LEU A 237 25.38 -5.46 8.61
N ALA A 238 26.41 -6.18 8.19
CA ALA A 238 27.79 -5.92 8.61
C ALA A 238 28.30 -4.56 8.09
N GLN A 239 28.15 -4.28 6.79
CA GLN A 239 28.59 -3.03 6.15
C GLN A 239 27.91 -1.78 6.74
N ARG A 240 26.63 -1.88 7.07
CA ARG A 240 25.83 -0.82 7.69
C ARG A 240 26.04 -0.71 9.21
N GLY A 241 26.78 -1.65 9.81
CA GLY A 241 27.13 -1.65 11.23
C GLY A 241 26.04 -2.14 12.18
N ASN A 242 24.98 -2.80 11.69
CA ASN A 242 23.86 -3.28 12.50
C ASN A 242 24.31 -4.17 13.67
N PHE A 243 25.20 -5.14 13.43
CA PHE A 243 25.72 -6.01 14.50
C PHE A 243 26.52 -5.23 15.56
N ALA A 244 27.19 -4.14 15.17
CA ALA A 244 27.93 -3.31 16.10
C ALA A 244 27.02 -2.37 16.88
N ILE A 245 25.90 -1.93 16.30
CA ILE A 245 24.84 -1.20 17.02
C ILE A 245 24.27 -2.09 18.12
N GLU A 246 23.90 -3.33 17.80
CA GLU A 246 23.37 -4.30 18.76
C GLU A 246 24.35 -4.58 19.92
N ASN A 247 25.65 -4.67 19.60
CA ASN A 247 26.71 -4.94 20.57
C ASN A 247 27.28 -3.68 21.27
N GLY A 248 26.76 -2.48 20.98
CA GLY A 248 27.26 -1.23 21.55
C GLY A 248 28.69 -0.85 21.15
N THR A 249 29.18 -1.38 20.02
CA THR A 249 30.54 -1.16 19.48
C THR A 249 30.55 -0.35 18.18
N TYR A 250 29.40 0.15 17.73
CA TYR A 250 29.26 0.92 16.48
C TYR A 250 30.25 2.09 16.37
N ASP A 251 30.56 2.75 17.49
CA ASP A 251 31.49 3.88 17.50
C ASP A 251 32.98 3.51 17.36
N GLN A 252 33.31 2.23 17.36
CA GLN A 252 34.70 1.74 17.35
C GLN A 252 35.25 1.47 15.94
N TYR A 253 34.38 1.39 14.93
CA TYR A 253 34.74 1.02 13.57
C TYR A 253 34.14 1.96 12.53
N ASP A 254 34.62 1.82 11.29
CA ASP A 254 34.08 2.52 10.13
C ASP A 254 33.02 1.65 9.44
N TYR A 255 31.92 2.29 9.05
CA TYR A 255 30.77 1.67 8.38
C TYR A 255 30.31 2.57 7.25
N ASP A 256 29.59 2.02 6.27
CA ASP A 256 29.05 2.80 5.15
C ASP A 256 28.04 3.85 5.62
N THR A 257 27.44 3.63 6.79
CA THR A 257 26.52 4.52 7.51
C THR A 257 27.24 5.52 8.41
N ARG A 258 28.58 5.55 8.44
CA ARG A 258 29.38 6.44 9.31
C ARG A 258 30.45 7.20 8.52
N PRO A 259 30.64 8.52 8.76
CA PRO A 259 29.78 9.40 9.54
C PRO A 259 28.42 9.61 8.84
N PRO A 260 27.35 9.97 9.59
CA PRO A 260 26.05 10.25 9.00
C PRO A 260 26.11 11.36 7.95
N TYR A 261 25.42 11.17 6.83
CA TYR A 261 25.38 12.11 5.72
C TYR A 261 24.32 13.19 5.94
N ASP A 262 24.70 14.45 5.89
CA ASP A 262 23.75 15.58 5.98
C ASP A 262 22.96 15.72 4.68
N VAL A 263 21.66 15.41 4.76
CA VAL A 263 20.76 15.46 3.61
C VAL A 263 20.35 16.88 3.24
N GLY A 264 20.56 17.87 4.11
CA GLY A 264 20.31 19.29 3.82
C GLY A 264 18.91 19.56 3.27
N PHE A 265 17.88 18.97 3.89
CA PHE A 265 16.51 19.05 3.42
C PHE A 265 15.98 20.48 3.54
N THR A 266 15.49 21.02 2.42
CA THR A 266 14.72 22.28 2.41
C THR A 266 13.58 22.19 1.41
N ALA A 267 12.50 22.93 1.66
CA ALA A 267 11.34 22.98 0.79
C ALA A 267 10.63 24.34 0.84
N GLN A 268 10.00 24.69 -0.28
CA GLN A 268 9.05 25.77 -0.42
C GLN A 268 7.76 25.24 -1.04
N VAL A 269 6.64 25.71 -0.52
CA VAL A 269 5.32 25.54 -1.12
C VAL A 269 4.76 26.90 -1.50
N THR A 270 4.38 27.04 -2.75
CA THR A 270 3.66 28.20 -3.30
C THR A 270 2.24 27.78 -3.64
N VAL A 271 1.23 28.51 -3.18
CA VAL A 271 -0.16 28.31 -3.65
C VAL A 271 -0.34 29.15 -4.92
N GLU A 272 -0.26 28.50 -6.09
CA GLU A 272 -0.36 29.17 -7.39
C GLU A 272 -1.80 29.65 -7.64
N ASP A 273 -2.76 28.79 -7.34
CA ASP A 273 -4.19 29.03 -7.49
C ASP A 273 -4.95 28.25 -6.41
N SER A 274 -6.26 28.45 -6.32
CA SER A 274 -7.14 27.71 -5.43
C SER A 274 -6.93 26.21 -5.58
N LYS A 275 -6.47 25.54 -4.51
CA LYS A 275 -6.13 24.10 -4.45
C LYS A 275 -4.97 23.66 -5.36
N ILE A 276 -4.13 24.58 -5.84
CA ILE A 276 -2.98 24.27 -6.70
C ILE A 276 -1.69 24.69 -6.00
N LEU A 277 -0.82 23.71 -5.76
CA LEU A 277 0.47 23.90 -5.09
C LEU A 277 1.62 23.69 -6.05
N ARG A 278 2.62 24.58 -6.00
CA ARG A 278 3.96 24.34 -6.54
C ARG A 278 4.91 24.08 -5.39
N VAL A 279 5.55 22.92 -5.42
CA VAL A 279 6.47 22.43 -4.40
C VAL A 279 7.85 22.32 -5.00
N GLU A 280 8.84 22.91 -4.35
CA GLU A 280 10.23 22.83 -4.77
C GLU A 280 11.16 22.73 -3.56
N GLY A 281 12.30 22.07 -3.70
CA GLY A 281 13.18 21.85 -2.56
C GLY A 281 14.47 21.14 -2.90
N THR A 282 15.31 20.97 -1.89
CA THR A 282 16.63 20.35 -1.98
C THR A 282 16.72 19.11 -1.13
N TRP A 283 17.49 18.16 -1.62
CA TRP A 283 17.88 16.92 -0.96
C TRP A 283 19.29 16.61 -1.42
N ASN A 284 20.30 16.85 -0.60
CA ASN A 284 21.72 16.91 -0.96
C ASN A 284 22.35 15.56 -1.36
N VAL A 285 21.57 14.61 -1.88
CA VAL A 285 22.01 13.24 -2.13
C VAL A 285 21.93 12.99 -3.64
N GLN A 286 23.08 12.65 -4.25
CA GLN A 286 23.18 12.46 -5.69
C GLN A 286 22.61 11.14 -6.25
N PRO A 287 22.56 10.00 -5.54
CA PRO A 287 21.91 8.83 -6.14
C PRO A 287 20.43 9.07 -6.43
N VAL A 288 20.03 8.68 -7.63
CA VAL A 288 18.63 8.72 -8.09
C VAL A 288 17.82 7.69 -7.30
N GLY A 289 16.55 8.01 -7.00
CA GLY A 289 15.59 7.06 -6.43
C GLY A 289 15.02 7.46 -5.06
N THR A 290 15.55 8.51 -4.42
CA THR A 290 14.91 9.09 -3.23
C THR A 290 13.56 9.70 -3.62
N ARG A 291 12.52 9.34 -2.86
CA ARG A 291 11.21 9.99 -2.88
C ARG A 291 10.91 10.55 -1.50
N VAL A 292 10.74 11.86 -1.39
CA VAL A 292 10.24 12.49 -0.17
C VAL A 292 8.72 12.49 -0.23
N ARG A 293 8.06 11.88 0.75
CA ARG A 293 6.60 11.90 0.85
C ARG A 293 6.16 13.32 1.20
N ILE A 294 5.21 13.87 0.45
CA ILE A 294 4.48 15.06 0.85
C ILE A 294 3.06 14.67 1.23
N VAL A 295 2.56 15.20 2.34
CA VAL A 295 1.17 15.04 2.79
C VAL A 295 0.57 16.42 3.01
N LEU A 296 -0.62 16.67 2.47
CA LEU A 296 -1.47 17.79 2.85
C LEU A 296 -2.73 17.23 3.50
N ARG A 297 -2.97 17.57 4.75
CA ARG A 297 -4.10 17.03 5.51
C ARG A 297 -4.70 18.09 6.43
N ASP A 298 -5.93 17.85 6.88
CA ASP A 298 -6.53 18.65 7.95
C ASP A 298 -5.62 18.67 9.19
N LYS A 299 -5.57 19.80 9.91
CA LYS A 299 -4.71 19.91 11.10
C LYS A 299 -5.25 19.06 12.26
N ASP A 300 -6.55 19.23 12.55
CA ASP A 300 -7.19 18.78 13.78
C ASP A 300 -8.35 17.81 13.50
N LYS A 301 -8.05 16.62 12.95
CA LYS A 301 -9.04 15.53 12.80
C LYS A 301 -8.64 14.25 13.52
N PRO A 302 -9.62 13.48 14.04
CA PRO A 302 -9.34 12.14 14.55
C PRO A 302 -8.76 11.29 13.42
N ASN A 303 -7.98 10.26 13.77
CA ASN A 303 -7.35 9.33 12.83
C ASN A 303 -6.22 9.90 11.95
N LEU A 304 -5.80 11.16 12.11
CA LEU A 304 -4.60 11.68 11.47
C LEU A 304 -3.36 11.47 12.34
N ARG A 305 -2.23 11.13 11.71
CA ARG A 305 -0.91 11.02 12.33
C ARG A 305 0.11 11.80 11.50
N PRO A 306 1.27 12.20 12.06
CA PRO A 306 2.34 12.80 11.27
C PRO A 306 2.69 11.94 10.05
N ALA A 307 2.51 12.53 8.86
CA ALA A 307 2.71 11.94 7.54
C ALA A 307 1.94 10.64 7.24
N ALA A 308 0.85 10.36 7.96
CA ALA A 308 0.06 9.14 7.83
C ALA A 308 -1.40 9.29 8.29
N LEU A 309 -2.21 8.29 7.97
CA LEU A 309 -3.51 8.03 8.58
C LEU A 309 -3.36 6.93 9.64
N LYS A 310 -4.30 6.86 10.58
CA LYS A 310 -4.58 5.61 11.28
C LYS A 310 -5.25 4.70 10.25
N TRP A 311 -4.53 3.71 9.73
CA TRP A 311 -5.01 2.90 8.61
C TRP A 311 -6.05 1.85 9.02
N ASP A 312 -5.89 1.26 10.20
CA ASP A 312 -6.81 0.27 10.76
C ASP A 312 -7.88 0.96 11.62
N GLN A 313 -8.94 1.44 10.96
CA GLN A 313 -10.00 2.24 11.60
C GLN A 313 -11.23 1.41 12.02
N GLY A 314 -11.26 0.12 11.71
CA GLY A 314 -12.37 -0.76 12.06
C GLY A 314 -12.41 -2.04 11.24
N THR A 315 -13.32 -2.94 11.60
CA THR A 315 -13.50 -4.26 10.96
C THR A 315 -14.68 -4.32 9.99
N SER A 316 -15.52 -3.29 9.97
CA SER A 316 -16.66 -3.21 9.04
C SER A 316 -16.21 -2.70 7.67
N VAL A 317 -16.63 -3.40 6.62
CA VAL A 317 -16.42 -2.97 5.23
C VAL A 317 -17.38 -1.82 4.92
N ASP A 318 -16.93 -0.58 5.16
CA ASP A 318 -17.60 0.64 4.70
C ASP A 318 -16.93 1.10 3.41
N LEU A 319 -17.68 1.15 2.31
CA LEU A 319 -17.14 1.50 1.00
C LEU A 319 -17.25 2.99 0.68
N GLU A 320 -17.79 3.79 1.60
CA GLU A 320 -17.78 5.24 1.47
C GLU A 320 -16.60 5.84 2.24
N PRO A 321 -15.74 6.65 1.59
CA PRO A 321 -14.66 7.32 2.28
C PRO A 321 -15.19 8.48 3.13
N GLU A 322 -14.41 8.93 4.11
CA GLU A 322 -14.73 10.12 4.91
C GLU A 322 -14.82 11.39 4.03
N LYS A 323 -16.06 11.81 3.70
CA LYS A 323 -16.33 12.94 2.78
C LYS A 323 -15.88 14.30 3.27
N ASP A 324 -15.75 14.46 4.59
CA ASP A 324 -15.35 15.74 5.19
C ASP A 324 -13.82 15.85 5.35
N MET A 325 -13.06 14.77 5.13
CA MET A 325 -11.61 14.75 5.34
C MET A 325 -10.84 15.07 4.07
N THR A 326 -9.83 15.93 4.18
CA THR A 326 -8.82 16.19 3.16
C THR A 326 -7.54 15.45 3.53
N PHE A 327 -7.12 14.52 2.67
CA PHE A 327 -5.83 13.85 2.81
C PHE A 327 -5.21 13.62 1.42
N MET A 328 -4.26 14.48 1.04
CA MET A 328 -3.46 14.34 -0.17
C MET A 328 -2.10 13.76 0.20
N GLN A 329 -1.64 12.77 -0.55
CA GLN A 329 -0.29 12.22 -0.42
C GLN A 329 0.33 12.02 -1.80
N ASP A 330 1.55 12.52 -1.99
CA ASP A 330 2.35 12.33 -3.21
C ASP A 330 3.83 12.02 -2.88
N GLY A 331 4.56 11.52 -3.86
CA GLY A 331 6.00 11.26 -3.78
C GLY A 331 6.79 12.29 -4.58
N LEU A 332 7.58 13.11 -3.90
CA LEU A 332 8.50 14.07 -4.51
C LEU A 332 9.77 13.36 -4.95
N PHE A 333 9.87 13.10 -6.25
CA PHE A 333 11.05 12.46 -6.83
C PHE A 333 12.24 13.42 -6.84
N VAL A 334 13.36 12.98 -6.26
CA VAL A 334 14.61 13.75 -6.24
C VAL A 334 15.39 13.49 -7.52
N LYS A 335 15.69 14.55 -8.26
CA LYS A 335 16.59 14.58 -9.42
C LYS A 335 17.64 15.68 -9.20
N ASN A 336 18.92 15.34 -9.37
CA ASN A 336 20.03 16.30 -9.24
C ASN A 336 19.99 17.07 -7.90
N GLN A 337 19.78 16.34 -6.80
CA GLN A 337 19.70 16.86 -5.44
C GLN A 337 18.54 17.86 -5.19
N ALA A 338 17.54 17.90 -6.07
CA ALA A 338 16.39 18.77 -5.95
C ALA A 338 15.11 18.02 -6.33
N PHE A 339 13.98 18.55 -5.91
CA PHE A 339 12.67 18.08 -6.36
C PHE A 339 11.81 19.27 -6.75
N PHE A 340 10.95 19.04 -7.73
CA PHE A 340 9.97 20.01 -8.22
C PHE A 340 8.68 19.27 -8.57
N ARG A 341 7.55 19.75 -8.07
CA ARG A 341 6.25 19.14 -8.32
C ARG A 341 5.15 20.19 -8.30
N ARG A 342 4.29 20.18 -9.31
CA ARG A 342 3.00 20.88 -9.29
C ARG A 342 1.90 19.89 -8.93
N ILE A 343 1.17 20.19 -7.86
CA ILE A 343 0.08 19.40 -7.29
C ILE A 343 -1.20 20.17 -7.54
N ASP A 344 -2.05 19.62 -8.39
CA ASP A 344 -3.34 20.16 -8.75
C ASP A 344 -4.43 19.33 -8.08
N MET A 345 -5.13 19.90 -7.10
CA MET A 345 -6.25 19.26 -6.39
C MET A 345 -7.59 19.90 -6.78
N ALA A 346 -7.58 20.88 -7.69
CA ALA A 346 -8.77 21.64 -8.05
C ALA A 346 -9.74 20.83 -8.92
N ARG A 347 -9.20 19.88 -9.68
CA ARG A 347 -9.95 18.98 -10.57
C ARG A 347 -10.81 17.94 -9.83
N ASP A 348 -10.46 17.63 -8.59
CA ASP A 348 -11.06 16.54 -7.80
C ASP A 348 -11.65 17.04 -6.47
N PRO A 349 -12.68 17.90 -6.48
CA PRO A 349 -13.17 18.59 -5.29
C PRO A 349 -13.82 17.68 -4.25
N THR A 350 -14.34 16.51 -4.65
CA THR A 350 -14.88 15.48 -3.74
C THR A 350 -13.77 14.71 -3.02
N MET A 351 -12.62 14.57 -3.68
CA MET A 351 -11.42 13.99 -3.09
C MET A 351 -10.77 14.94 -2.09
N TYR A 352 -10.78 16.24 -2.42
CA TYR A 352 -10.15 17.30 -1.65
C TYR A 352 -11.16 18.40 -1.28
N PRO A 353 -11.99 18.17 -0.24
CA PRO A 353 -13.09 19.08 0.10
C PRO A 353 -12.61 20.42 0.65
N PHE A 354 -11.52 20.43 1.44
CA PHE A 354 -11.02 21.59 2.17
C PHE A 354 -12.09 22.25 3.06
N ASN A 355 -12.67 21.48 3.99
CA ASN A 355 -13.72 21.95 4.90
C ASN A 355 -13.21 22.51 6.24
N SER A 356 -12.06 22.05 6.75
CA SER A 356 -11.42 22.59 7.95
C SER A 356 -10.81 23.99 7.72
N ASP A 357 -10.60 24.74 8.81
CA ASP A 357 -10.03 26.09 8.77
C ASP A 357 -8.50 26.09 8.58
N ASN A 358 -7.83 25.05 9.08
CA ASN A 358 -6.37 24.93 9.09
C ASN A 358 -5.91 23.55 8.62
N TYR A 359 -4.78 23.55 7.91
CA TYR A 359 -4.14 22.37 7.34
C TYR A 359 -2.66 22.36 7.66
N VAL A 360 -2.06 21.19 7.50
CA VAL A 360 -0.61 21.01 7.58
C VAL A 360 -0.10 20.40 6.30
N ILE A 361 1.04 20.91 5.85
CA ILE A 361 1.86 20.31 4.80
C ILE A 361 3.05 19.66 5.46
N GLU A 362 3.17 18.37 5.28
CA GLU A 362 4.19 17.54 5.92
C GLU A 362 5.10 16.95 4.85
N PHE A 363 6.40 17.02 5.10
CA PHE A 363 7.42 16.35 4.32
C PHE A 363 8.01 15.24 5.18
N TYR A 364 8.06 14.04 4.63
CA TYR A 364 8.48 12.86 5.36
C TYR A 364 9.38 11.98 4.49
N TYR A 365 10.52 11.58 5.03
CA TYR A 365 11.39 10.60 4.41
C TYR A 365 11.51 9.35 5.29
N ASN A 366 11.10 8.21 4.74
CA ASN A 366 11.19 6.91 5.38
C ASN A 366 12.46 6.16 4.89
N PRO A 367 13.46 5.94 5.74
CA PRO A 367 14.65 5.18 5.34
C PRO A 367 14.34 3.70 5.08
N ARG A 368 13.31 3.13 5.71
CA ARG A 368 12.99 1.70 5.64
C ARG A 368 12.39 1.29 4.29
N SER A 369 11.75 2.20 3.55
CA SER A 369 11.33 1.95 2.16
C SER A 369 12.27 2.46 1.09
N ALA A 370 13.40 3.03 1.47
CA ALA A 370 14.38 3.52 0.51
C ALA A 370 14.98 2.36 -0.33
N PRO A 371 15.37 2.63 -1.58
CA PRO A 371 16.08 1.65 -2.39
C PRO A 371 17.37 1.16 -1.71
N PRO A 372 17.83 -0.08 -1.96
CA PRO A 372 18.99 -0.65 -1.28
C PRO A 372 20.25 0.22 -1.33
N HIS A 373 20.56 0.84 -2.48
CA HIS A 373 21.73 1.70 -2.64
C HIS A 373 21.67 2.99 -1.81
N ILE A 374 20.46 3.46 -1.48
CA ILE A 374 20.29 4.58 -0.54
C ILE A 374 20.46 4.09 0.89
N GLN A 375 19.89 2.92 1.21
CA GLN A 375 20.05 2.30 2.53
C GLN A 375 21.49 1.87 2.82
N ASP A 376 22.31 1.60 1.81
CA ASP A 376 23.74 1.34 2.03
C ASP A 376 24.43 2.57 2.65
N ARG A 377 23.95 3.78 2.37
CA ARG A 377 24.44 5.02 3.00
C ARG A 377 23.67 5.42 4.25
N PHE A 378 22.35 5.25 4.29
CA PHE A 378 21.51 5.73 5.39
C PHE A 378 21.24 4.69 6.47
N GLY A 379 21.48 3.42 6.18
CA GLY A 379 21.06 2.31 7.01
C GLY A 379 19.56 2.05 6.92
N PHE A 380 19.09 1.09 7.72
CA PHE A 380 17.67 0.74 7.74
C PHE A 380 16.87 1.73 8.58
N ASN A 381 17.38 2.12 9.74
CA ASN A 381 16.71 3.02 10.67
C ASN A 381 17.14 4.49 10.49
N GLY A 382 17.91 4.82 9.45
CA GLY A 382 18.38 6.17 9.20
C GLY A 382 19.63 6.56 10.02
N GLU A 383 20.31 5.60 10.63
CA GLU A 383 21.56 5.77 11.37
C GLU A 383 22.66 6.50 10.57
N GLY A 384 22.69 6.33 9.25
CA GLY A 384 23.65 6.98 8.36
C GLY A 384 23.19 8.27 7.70
N MET A 385 22.04 8.82 8.10
CA MET A 385 21.59 10.14 7.67
C MET A 385 21.57 11.14 8.82
N THR A 386 21.68 12.41 8.53
CA THR A 386 21.42 13.49 9.47
C THR A 386 20.82 14.69 8.74
N ASP A 387 20.22 15.59 9.49
CA ASP A 387 19.78 16.90 9.00
C ASP A 387 19.86 17.89 10.16
N LYS A 388 20.25 19.13 9.87
CA LYS A 388 20.43 20.17 10.88
C LYS A 388 19.11 20.61 11.53
N ASN A 389 18.01 20.60 10.79
CA ASN A 389 16.75 21.23 11.20
C ASN A 389 15.59 20.23 11.32
N TYR A 390 15.60 19.16 10.54
CA TYR A 390 14.43 18.30 10.29
C TYR A 390 14.66 16.82 10.59
N LEU A 391 15.80 16.46 11.16
CA LEU A 391 16.00 15.12 11.71
C LEU A 391 15.04 14.93 12.90
N ASN A 392 14.26 13.86 12.86
CA ASN A 392 13.28 13.55 13.89
C ASN A 392 13.38 12.07 14.29
N THR A 393 13.27 11.80 15.59
CA THR A 393 13.34 10.44 16.18
C THR A 393 12.11 10.08 17.00
N GLU A 394 11.07 10.93 16.99
CA GLU A 394 9.87 10.80 17.81
C GLU A 394 8.63 10.47 16.96
N VAL A 395 8.63 10.85 15.68
CA VAL A 395 7.52 10.63 14.74
C VAL A 395 7.32 9.15 14.43
N ARG A 396 8.41 8.37 14.38
CA ARG A 396 8.39 6.91 14.28
C ARG A 396 9.42 6.35 15.26
N ASP A 397 8.94 5.55 16.20
CA ASP A 397 9.80 4.97 17.23
C ASP A 397 10.86 4.04 16.61
N GLY A 398 12.07 4.07 17.17
CA GLY A 398 13.22 3.32 16.66
C GLY A 398 13.72 3.73 15.27
N GLN A 399 13.27 4.87 14.73
CA GLN A 399 13.68 5.38 13.41
C GLN A 399 14.17 6.82 13.48
N ARG A 400 15.22 7.11 12.72
CA ARG A 400 15.66 8.46 12.38
C ARG A 400 15.07 8.81 11.03
N VAL A 401 14.12 9.74 11.02
CA VAL A 401 13.41 10.17 9.81
C VAL A 401 13.67 11.65 9.55
N ILE A 402 13.44 12.09 8.31
CA ILE A 402 13.31 13.52 8.04
C ILE A 402 11.84 13.86 8.11
N TYR A 403 11.50 14.82 8.97
CA TYR A 403 10.14 15.30 9.13
C TYR A 403 10.10 16.82 9.25
N ALA A 404 9.40 17.47 8.33
CA ALA A 404 9.13 18.90 8.37
C ALA A 404 7.63 19.16 8.25
N GLN A 405 7.13 20.15 8.97
CA GLN A 405 5.72 20.53 8.94
C GLN A 405 5.59 22.04 8.71
N LEU A 406 4.67 22.42 7.83
CA LEU A 406 4.31 23.81 7.53
C LEU A 406 2.80 23.97 7.72
N GLU A 407 2.39 24.97 8.50
CA GLU A 407 0.96 25.28 8.69
C GLU A 407 0.47 26.22 7.58
N ILE A 408 -0.76 25.97 7.12
CA ILE A 408 -1.42 26.78 6.10
C ILE A 408 -2.93 26.86 6.36
N SER A 409 -3.51 28.05 6.21
CA SER A 409 -4.94 28.23 6.41
C SER A 409 -5.75 27.82 5.18
N ARG A 410 -7.05 27.61 5.37
CA ARG A 410 -8.01 27.41 4.27
C ARG A 410 -8.01 28.59 3.30
N ASP A 411 -8.00 29.82 3.81
CA ASP A 411 -8.01 31.04 2.99
C ASP A 411 -6.76 31.14 2.11
N GLU A 412 -5.60 30.73 2.63
CA GLU A 412 -4.37 30.62 1.85
C GLU A 412 -4.53 29.59 0.72
N LEU A 413 -4.94 28.36 1.05
CA LEU A 413 -5.10 27.26 0.08
C LEU A 413 -6.14 27.55 -1.01
N LEU A 414 -7.23 28.20 -0.64
CA LEU A 414 -8.33 28.51 -1.55
C LEU A 414 -8.19 29.88 -2.23
N ARG A 415 -7.15 30.66 -1.88
CA ARG A 415 -6.92 32.05 -2.31
C ARG A 415 -8.12 32.96 -2.06
N GLN A 416 -8.68 32.88 -0.86
CA GLN A 416 -9.83 33.66 -0.42
C GLN A 416 -9.41 34.90 0.40
N GLY A 417 -10.33 35.85 0.57
CA GLY A 417 -10.09 37.07 1.35
C GLY A 417 -8.90 37.88 0.81
N GLU A 418 -7.93 38.18 1.68
CA GLU A 418 -6.74 38.93 1.31
C GLU A 418 -5.78 38.16 0.36
N TRP A 419 -5.93 36.83 0.26
CA TRP A 419 -5.11 35.97 -0.60
C TRP A 419 -5.61 35.89 -2.05
N ALA A 420 -6.73 36.53 -2.37
CA ALA A 420 -7.20 36.64 -3.75
C ALA A 420 -6.21 37.37 -4.67
N THR A 421 -5.46 38.33 -4.13
CA THR A 421 -4.46 39.12 -4.89
C THR A 421 -3.01 38.83 -4.51
N ARG A 422 -2.79 38.07 -3.42
CA ARG A 422 -1.45 37.66 -2.95
C ARG A 422 -1.20 36.20 -3.27
N THR A 423 0.06 35.81 -3.32
CA THR A 423 0.47 34.41 -3.49
C THR A 423 0.99 33.89 -2.15
N PRO A 424 0.27 32.99 -1.46
CA PRO A 424 0.76 32.37 -0.24
C PRO A 424 2.03 31.55 -0.52
N VAL A 425 3.05 31.72 0.32
CA VAL A 425 4.32 30.99 0.25
C VAL A 425 4.70 30.52 1.64
N LYS A 426 4.94 29.21 1.81
CA LYS A 426 5.45 28.59 3.04
C LYS A 426 6.84 28.00 2.76
N ARG A 427 7.76 28.13 3.71
CA ARG A 427 9.16 27.70 3.55
C ARG A 427 9.66 27.00 4.79
N THR A 428 10.50 26.00 4.59
CA THR A 428 11.35 25.46 5.65
C THR A 428 12.49 26.43 5.95
N ILE A 429 13.10 26.27 7.13
CA ILE A 429 14.30 26.98 7.55
C ILE A 429 15.42 26.71 6.55
N GLY A 430 16.13 27.76 6.16
CA GLY A 430 17.28 27.66 5.27
C GLY A 430 16.96 27.44 3.79
N PHE A 431 15.69 27.42 3.37
CA PHE A 431 15.36 27.33 1.95
C PHE A 431 15.89 28.55 1.19
N ILE A 432 16.69 28.30 0.16
CA ILE A 432 17.19 29.30 -0.77
C ILE A 432 16.54 29.04 -2.12
N PRO A 433 15.81 30.01 -2.70
CA PRO A 433 15.28 29.87 -4.06
C PRO A 433 16.43 29.61 -5.03
N THR A 434 16.52 28.40 -5.55
CA THR A 434 17.42 28.11 -6.65
C THR A 434 16.74 28.66 -7.90
N GLY A 435 17.27 29.73 -8.48
CA GLY A 435 16.81 30.19 -9.79
C GLY A 435 16.84 29.01 -10.74
N ALA A 436 15.68 28.68 -11.33
CA ALA A 436 15.38 27.49 -12.12
C ALA A 436 16.65 26.73 -12.56
N ARG A 437 17.11 25.76 -11.75
CA ARG A 437 18.11 24.81 -12.24
C ARG A 437 17.42 24.04 -13.36
N ASN A 438 17.80 24.36 -14.59
CA ASN A 438 17.29 23.71 -15.79
C ASN A 438 17.32 22.20 -15.57
N THR A 439 16.15 21.58 -15.50
CA THR A 439 15.96 20.14 -15.27
C THR A 439 16.39 19.29 -16.47
N GLU A 440 16.88 19.95 -17.53
CA GLU A 440 17.36 19.38 -18.79
C GLU A 440 18.88 19.11 -18.83
N GLU A 441 19.66 19.46 -17.81
CA GLU A 441 21.03 18.95 -17.73
C GLU A 441 20.99 17.43 -17.45
N VAL A 442 20.93 16.68 -18.54
CA VAL A 442 21.21 15.24 -18.59
C VAL A 442 22.62 15.07 -18.03
N ILE A 443 22.71 14.39 -16.89
CA ILE A 443 24.01 13.91 -16.41
C ILE A 443 24.53 12.98 -17.50
N ASN A 444 25.61 13.39 -18.16
CA ASN A 444 26.37 12.49 -19.01
C ASN A 444 27.09 11.51 -18.07
N VAL A 445 26.44 10.38 -17.78
CA VAL A 445 27.02 9.29 -16.99
C VAL A 445 27.96 8.53 -17.92
N PRO A 446 29.29 8.59 -17.70
CA PRO A 446 30.21 7.82 -18.53
C PRO A 446 29.86 6.32 -18.39
N GLY A 447 29.39 5.69 -19.46
CA GLY A 447 29.10 4.25 -19.49
C GLY A 447 27.65 3.82 -19.72
N LEU A 448 26.68 4.74 -19.82
CA LEU A 448 25.36 4.41 -20.37
C LEU A 448 25.43 4.46 -21.90
N ARG A 449 25.11 3.34 -22.54
CA ARG A 449 25.24 3.05 -23.98
C ARG A 449 24.24 3.82 -24.87
N ASN A 450 24.04 5.10 -24.64
CA ASN A 450 23.19 5.97 -25.46
C ASN A 450 23.98 7.02 -26.25
N ASP A 451 25.23 6.73 -26.60
CA ASP A 451 25.91 7.41 -27.71
C ASP A 451 25.47 6.79 -29.04
N VAL A 452 24.23 7.08 -29.46
CA VAL A 452 23.91 7.01 -30.89
C VAL A 452 24.28 8.38 -31.45
N GLN A 453 25.43 8.42 -32.12
CA GLN A 453 25.83 9.53 -32.96
C GLN A 453 24.76 9.73 -34.04
N GLU A 454 23.96 10.79 -33.93
CA GLU A 454 23.27 11.35 -35.08
C GLU A 454 24.33 12.02 -35.97
N GLY A 455 24.67 11.35 -37.06
CA GLY A 455 25.68 11.83 -38.00
C GLY A 455 26.14 10.80 -39.02
N GLN A 456 25.21 10.10 -39.69
CA GLN A 456 25.37 9.59 -41.07
C GLN A 456 24.02 9.59 -41.80
#